data_AF-A0A091NUJ6-F1
#
_entry.id   AF-A0A091NUJ6-F1
#
_cell.length_a   1.000
_cell.length_b   1.000
_cell.length_c   1.000
_cell.angle_alpha   90.00
_cell.angle_beta   90.00
_cell.angle_gamma   90.00
#
_symmetry.space_group_name_H-M   'P 1'
#
loop_
_entity.id
_entity.type
_entity.pdbx_description
1 polymer ?
#
loop_
_entity_poly.entity_id
_entity_poly.type
_entity_poly.pdbx_seq_one_letter_code
_entity_poly.pdbx_strand_id
1 'polypeptide(L)'
;FDGIRQKVSAEKLADAGILSKESLDKLAKGVVSVGELSQREDIKKYLQGKSSIAGLLIKPTNQKMSIYEAMKKKLLSPGTALVLLEAQAASGFIIDPVRNARLSVNEAVREGVIGPELHNKMLSAERAVTGYKDPYTGDKISLFQAMMKELIVREHGIRLLEAQIATGGIIDPVNSHRLPVEAAYKRGYFDEEMNQVLSDPTDDTKGFFDPNTQENLTYLQLMERCVTDPDTGLCLLPLTDQ
;
A
#
# COMPACT_ATOMS: atom_id res chain seq x y z
N PHE A 1 -10.02 15.85 -4.96
CA PHE A 1 -8.64 15.35 -4.79
C PHE A 1 -8.53 14.01 -5.48
N ASP A 2 -7.39 13.66 -6.06
CA ASP A 2 -7.20 12.35 -6.68
C ASP A 2 -6.84 11.32 -5.60
N GLY A 3 -7.72 10.34 -5.38
CA GLY A 3 -7.49 9.23 -4.45
C GLY A 3 -6.75 8.07 -5.13
N ILE A 4 -6.93 6.86 -4.61
CA ILE A 4 -6.22 5.65 -5.05
C ILE A 4 -6.84 5.06 -6.33
N ARG A 5 -8.16 4.99 -6.41
CA ARG A 5 -8.91 4.48 -7.59
C ARG A 5 -9.95 5.48 -8.11
N GLN A 6 -10.39 6.39 -7.27
CA GLN A 6 -11.40 7.39 -7.60
C GLN A 6 -11.07 8.72 -6.91
N LYS A 7 -11.72 9.80 -7.36
CA LYS A 7 -11.59 11.10 -6.72
C LYS A 7 -12.29 11.09 -5.36
N VAL A 8 -11.71 11.81 -4.41
CA VAL A 8 -12.27 12.05 -3.07
C VAL A 8 -12.65 13.53 -2.93
N SER A 9 -13.83 13.78 -2.35
CA SER A 9 -14.33 15.14 -2.10
C SER A 9 -13.64 15.77 -0.90
N ALA A 10 -13.67 17.10 -0.82
CA ALA A 10 -13.04 17.81 0.29
C ALA A 10 -13.75 17.51 1.62
N GLU A 11 -15.08 17.38 1.59
CA GLU A 11 -15.92 17.05 2.74
C GLU A 11 -15.55 15.69 3.31
N LYS A 12 -15.34 14.67 2.47
CA LYS A 12 -14.94 13.33 2.93
C LYS A 12 -13.57 13.31 3.59
N LEU A 13 -12.63 14.14 3.10
CA LEU A 13 -11.33 14.30 3.74
C LEU A 13 -11.46 15.04 5.09
N ALA A 14 -12.35 16.02 5.21
CA ALA A 14 -12.60 16.70 6.48
C ALA A 14 -13.32 15.81 7.50
N ASP A 15 -14.30 15.01 7.07
CA ASP A 15 -14.97 13.99 7.89
C ASP A 15 -13.97 12.96 8.45
N ALA A 16 -12.88 12.70 7.71
CA ALA A 16 -11.78 11.85 8.13
C ALA A 16 -10.72 12.59 8.98
N GLY A 17 -10.88 13.89 9.23
CA GLY A 17 -9.93 14.72 9.97
C GLY A 17 -8.63 15.06 9.21
N ILE A 18 -8.60 14.85 7.90
CA ILE A 18 -7.43 15.12 7.04
C ILE A 18 -7.40 16.58 6.60
N LEU A 19 -8.57 17.16 6.27
CA LEU A 19 -8.71 18.58 5.99
C LEU A 19 -9.32 19.31 7.17
N SER A 20 -8.73 20.45 7.54
CA SER A 20 -9.31 21.33 8.55
C SER A 20 -10.52 22.09 7.99
N LYS A 21 -11.44 22.50 8.86
CA LYS A 21 -12.58 23.37 8.48
C LYS A 21 -12.12 24.66 7.81
N GLU A 22 -11.03 25.25 8.31
CA GLU A 22 -10.42 26.44 7.69
C GLU A 22 -9.95 26.19 6.26
N SER A 23 -9.35 25.02 5.99
CA SER A 23 -8.91 24.65 4.64
C SER A 23 -10.10 24.45 3.70
N LEU A 24 -11.20 23.88 4.19
CA LEU A 24 -12.46 23.78 3.45
C LEU A 24 -13.03 25.15 3.09
N ASP A 25 -13.09 26.06 4.07
CA ASP A 25 -13.61 27.41 3.85
C ASP A 25 -12.76 28.19 2.83
N LYS A 26 -11.43 28.06 2.93
CA LYS A 26 -10.49 28.67 1.96
C LYS A 26 -10.67 28.08 0.57
N LEU A 27 -10.90 26.77 0.46
CA LEU A 27 -11.17 26.10 -0.81
C LEU A 27 -12.50 26.58 -1.41
N ALA A 28 -13.56 26.67 -0.62
CA ALA A 28 -14.87 27.14 -1.05
C ALA A 28 -14.86 28.60 -1.51
N LYS A 29 -14.02 29.44 -0.90
CA LYS A 29 -13.79 30.84 -1.28
C LYS A 29 -12.80 31.02 -2.44
N GLY A 30 -12.21 29.94 -2.95
CA GLY A 30 -11.21 29.99 -4.03
C GLY A 30 -9.86 30.60 -3.63
N VAL A 31 -9.58 30.72 -2.32
CA VAL A 31 -8.32 31.27 -1.79
C VAL A 31 -7.16 30.30 -1.98
N VAL A 32 -7.46 28.99 -1.92
CA VAL A 32 -6.50 27.92 -2.18
C VAL A 32 -7.10 26.94 -3.17
N SER A 33 -6.26 26.37 -4.03
CA SER A 33 -6.69 25.38 -5.01
C SER A 33 -6.58 23.94 -4.48
N VAL A 34 -7.32 23.02 -5.10
CA VAL A 34 -7.16 21.57 -4.84
C VAL A 34 -5.73 21.13 -5.14
N GLY A 35 -5.10 21.67 -6.19
CA GLY A 35 -3.73 21.33 -6.58
C GLY A 35 -2.73 21.66 -5.47
N GLU A 36 -2.79 22.88 -4.93
CA GLU A 36 -1.93 23.33 -3.83
C GLU A 36 -2.09 22.46 -2.58
N LEU A 37 -3.34 22.21 -2.16
CA LEU A 37 -3.60 21.38 -0.99
C LEU A 37 -3.17 19.93 -1.19
N SER A 38 -3.30 19.39 -2.40
CA SER A 38 -2.90 18.01 -2.71
C SER A 38 -1.39 17.78 -2.66
N GLN A 39 -0.58 18.83 -2.79
CA GLN A 39 0.89 18.73 -2.71
C GLN A 39 1.43 18.84 -1.29
N ARG A 40 0.61 19.27 -0.31
CA ARG A 40 1.05 19.32 1.08
C ARG A 40 1.23 17.90 1.62
N GLU A 41 2.38 17.61 2.20
CA GLU A 41 2.73 16.25 2.68
C GLU A 41 1.78 15.72 3.78
N ASP A 42 1.16 16.60 4.56
CA ASP A 42 0.16 16.24 5.57
C ASP A 42 -1.15 15.71 4.95
N ILE A 43 -1.47 16.09 3.71
CA ILE A 43 -2.66 15.66 2.96
C ILE A 43 -2.30 14.56 1.95
N LYS A 44 -1.23 14.75 1.19
CA LYS A 44 -0.78 13.88 0.09
C LYS A 44 -0.62 12.42 0.53
N LYS A 45 -0.06 12.19 1.72
CA LYS A 45 0.10 10.86 2.31
C LYS A 45 -1.24 10.14 2.52
N TYR A 46 -2.34 10.88 2.69
CA TYR A 46 -3.67 10.30 2.84
C TYR A 46 -4.43 10.15 1.52
N LEU A 47 -3.99 10.77 0.43
CA LEU A 47 -4.65 10.63 -0.87
C LEU A 47 -4.28 9.30 -1.53
N GLN A 48 -2.98 9.07 -1.73
CA GLN A 48 -2.46 7.89 -2.43
C GLN A 48 -1.46 7.08 -1.60
N GLY A 49 -1.02 7.59 -0.45
CA GLY A 49 0.01 6.97 0.37
C GLY A 49 1.43 7.45 0.05
N LYS A 50 2.37 6.90 0.81
CA LYS A 50 3.81 6.91 0.53
C LYS A 50 4.16 5.75 -0.40
N SER A 51 5.36 5.79 -0.98
CA SER A 51 5.86 4.66 -1.79
C SER A 51 5.94 3.40 -0.94
N SER A 52 5.31 2.32 -1.38
CA SER A 52 5.67 0.95 -1.00
C SER A 52 7.04 0.60 -1.58
N ILE A 53 7.61 -0.55 -1.19
CA ILE A 53 8.79 -1.12 -1.83
C ILE A 53 8.47 -1.34 -3.31
N ALA A 54 8.96 -0.44 -4.15
CA ALA A 54 8.61 -0.32 -5.57
C ALA A 54 9.34 -1.36 -6.42
N GLY A 55 10.49 -1.84 -5.96
CA GLY A 55 11.36 -2.71 -6.70
C GLY A 55 12.69 -2.93 -5.99
N LEU A 56 13.65 -3.41 -6.76
CA LEU A 56 15.01 -3.65 -6.31
C LEU A 56 15.98 -2.65 -6.93
N LEU A 57 17.04 -2.35 -6.20
CA LEU A 57 18.24 -1.69 -6.71
C LEU A 57 19.39 -2.68 -6.71
N ILE A 58 19.74 -3.21 -7.88
CA ILE A 58 20.80 -4.21 -8.01
C ILE A 58 22.16 -3.54 -7.82
N LYS A 59 22.96 -4.03 -6.87
CA LYS A 59 24.31 -3.54 -6.60
C LYS A 59 25.35 -4.50 -7.19
N PRO A 60 26.50 -3.99 -7.68
CA PRO A 60 26.95 -2.58 -7.66
C PRO A 60 26.45 -1.73 -8.84
N THR A 61 25.74 -2.30 -9.81
CA THR A 61 25.36 -1.62 -11.07
C THR A 61 24.37 -0.46 -10.88
N ASN A 62 23.70 -0.37 -9.73
CA ASN A 62 22.60 0.54 -9.45
C ASN A 62 21.44 0.41 -10.45
N GLN A 63 21.27 -0.79 -11.03
CA GLN A 63 20.16 -1.04 -11.94
C GLN A 63 18.85 -1.16 -11.16
N LYS A 64 17.86 -0.34 -11.53
CA LYS A 64 16.48 -0.44 -11.04
C LYS A 64 15.79 -1.63 -11.70
N MET A 65 15.09 -2.44 -10.92
CA MET A 65 14.40 -3.64 -11.42
C MET A 65 13.06 -3.83 -10.71
N SER A 66 12.02 -4.21 -11.46
CA SER A 66 10.73 -4.58 -10.86
C SER A 66 10.85 -5.90 -10.08
N ILE A 67 10.00 -6.09 -9.07
CA ILE A 67 9.97 -7.33 -8.27
C ILE A 67 9.73 -8.56 -9.17
N TYR A 68 8.83 -8.43 -10.13
CA TYR A 68 8.50 -9.51 -11.06
C TYR A 68 9.67 -9.86 -11.99
N GLU A 69 10.39 -8.86 -12.50
CA GLU A 69 11.58 -9.12 -13.31
C GLU A 69 12.68 -9.80 -12.48
N ALA A 70 12.89 -9.37 -11.24
CA ALA A 70 13.84 -10.00 -10.32
C ALA A 70 13.49 -11.47 -10.03
N MET A 71 12.20 -11.78 -9.88
CA MET A 71 11.71 -13.16 -9.78
C MET A 71 12.04 -13.97 -11.03
N LYS A 72 11.76 -13.43 -12.23
CA LYS A 72 12.07 -14.12 -13.50
C LYS A 72 13.57 -14.38 -13.68
N LYS A 73 14.42 -13.46 -13.22
CA LYS A 73 15.87 -13.59 -13.21
C LYS A 73 16.41 -14.45 -12.05
N LYS A 74 15.54 -15.00 -11.21
CA LYS A 74 15.87 -15.81 -10.03
C LYS A 74 16.72 -15.06 -8.98
N LEU A 75 16.67 -13.73 -8.99
CA LEU A 75 17.28 -12.89 -7.96
C LEU A 75 16.43 -12.84 -6.68
N LEU A 76 15.13 -13.07 -6.83
CA LEU A 76 14.21 -13.33 -5.71
C LEU A 76 13.57 -14.70 -5.87
N SER A 77 13.34 -15.36 -4.73
CA SER A 77 12.50 -16.54 -4.71
C SER A 77 11.06 -16.18 -5.13
N PRO A 78 10.31 -17.10 -5.77
CA PRO A 78 8.91 -16.85 -6.11
C PRO A 78 8.04 -16.48 -4.91
N GLY A 79 8.34 -17.04 -3.73
CA GLY A 79 7.62 -16.72 -2.48
C GLY A 79 7.86 -15.28 -2.04
N THR A 80 9.12 -14.85 -1.96
CA THR A 80 9.49 -13.47 -1.58
C THR A 80 8.90 -12.45 -2.55
N ALA A 81 9.00 -12.71 -3.85
CA ALA A 81 8.46 -11.83 -4.89
C ALA A 81 6.94 -11.71 -4.81
N LEU A 82 6.24 -12.83 -4.57
CA LEU A 82 4.78 -12.83 -4.42
C LEU A 82 4.34 -11.94 -3.26
N VAL A 83 4.96 -12.10 -2.09
CA VAL A 83 4.62 -11.33 -0.88
C VAL A 83 4.84 -9.83 -1.07
N LEU A 84 5.94 -9.42 -1.72
CA LEU A 84 6.20 -8.01 -2.00
C LEU A 84 5.21 -7.43 -3.03
N LEU A 85 4.83 -8.20 -4.05
CA LEU A 85 3.82 -7.78 -5.03
C LEU A 85 2.41 -7.69 -4.41
N GLU A 86 2.05 -8.59 -3.48
CA GLU A 86 0.81 -8.48 -2.71
C GLU A 86 0.78 -7.20 -1.87
N ALA A 87 1.90 -6.85 -1.23
CA ALA A 87 2.01 -5.59 -0.49
C ALA A 87 1.87 -4.36 -1.39
N GLN A 88 2.40 -4.38 -2.62
CA GLN A 88 2.17 -3.34 -3.62
C GLN A 88 0.67 -3.23 -3.97
N ALA A 89 0.04 -4.36 -4.35
CA ALA A 89 -1.38 -4.40 -4.69
C ALA A 89 -2.28 -3.91 -3.55
N ALA A 90 -1.99 -4.31 -2.31
CA ALA A 90 -2.76 -3.96 -1.13
C ALA A 90 -2.50 -2.53 -0.60
N SER A 91 -1.40 -1.89 -1.00
CA SER A 91 -1.07 -0.49 -0.68
C SER A 91 -1.51 0.51 -1.74
N GLY A 92 -2.03 0.04 -2.87
CA GLY A 92 -2.69 0.87 -3.86
C GLY A 92 -2.32 0.55 -5.30
N PHE A 93 -1.07 0.19 -5.60
CA PHE A 93 -0.62 0.10 -6.99
C PHE A 93 0.47 -0.95 -7.15
N ILE A 94 0.47 -1.66 -8.27
CA ILE A 94 1.65 -2.33 -8.77
C ILE A 94 2.58 -1.27 -9.36
N ILE A 95 3.85 -1.29 -8.99
CA ILE A 95 4.81 -0.24 -9.34
C ILE A 95 5.82 -0.76 -10.35
N ASP A 96 6.01 -0.01 -11.43
CA ASP A 96 7.15 -0.15 -12.33
C ASP A 96 8.21 0.91 -11.98
N PRO A 97 9.31 0.53 -11.32
CA PRO A 97 10.33 1.48 -10.87
C PRO A 97 11.19 2.03 -12.03
N VAL A 98 11.18 1.38 -13.21
CA VAL A 98 11.95 1.83 -14.38
C VAL A 98 11.19 2.92 -15.12
N ARG A 99 9.87 2.72 -15.30
CA ARG A 99 8.98 3.69 -15.97
C ARG A 99 8.35 4.70 -15.01
N ASN A 100 8.61 4.59 -13.70
CA ASN A 100 7.96 5.35 -12.63
C ASN A 100 6.43 5.33 -12.75
N ALA A 101 5.88 4.15 -13.07
CA ALA A 101 4.44 3.98 -13.30
C ALA A 101 3.78 3.31 -12.10
N ARG A 102 2.56 3.77 -11.78
CA ARG A 102 1.68 3.20 -10.76
C ARG A 102 0.43 2.68 -11.45
N LEU A 103 0.22 1.37 -11.38
CA LEU A 103 -0.77 0.68 -12.19
C LEU A 103 -1.74 -0.10 -11.29
N SER A 104 -3.00 -0.20 -11.70
CA SER A 104 -3.88 -1.26 -11.18
C SER A 104 -3.38 -2.63 -11.62
N VAL A 105 -3.85 -3.70 -10.96
CA VAL A 105 -3.42 -5.07 -11.28
C VAL A 105 -3.70 -5.42 -12.75
N ASN A 106 -4.87 -5.03 -13.26
CA ASN A 106 -5.25 -5.28 -14.66
C ASN A 106 -4.33 -4.55 -15.65
N GLU A 107 -3.96 -3.31 -15.35
CA GLU A 107 -3.05 -2.52 -16.18
C GLU A 107 -1.63 -3.09 -16.13
N ALA A 108 -1.19 -3.52 -14.95
CA ALA A 108 0.13 -4.11 -14.75
C ALA A 108 0.32 -5.42 -15.54
N VAL A 109 -0.72 -6.25 -15.65
CA VAL A 109 -0.70 -7.44 -16.53
C VAL A 109 -0.68 -7.02 -18.00
N ARG A 110 -1.54 -6.08 -18.39
CA ARG A 110 -1.63 -5.59 -19.78
C ARG A 110 -0.31 -5.00 -20.27
N GLU A 111 0.41 -4.29 -19.39
CA GLU A 111 1.71 -3.68 -19.68
C GLU A 111 2.91 -4.59 -19.40
N GLY A 112 2.68 -5.83 -18.94
CA GLY A 112 3.75 -6.81 -18.70
C GLY A 112 4.63 -6.52 -17.48
N VAL A 113 4.20 -5.65 -16.56
CA VAL A 113 4.88 -5.38 -15.29
C VAL A 113 4.79 -6.59 -14.36
N ILE A 114 3.66 -7.31 -14.42
CA ILE A 114 3.49 -8.62 -13.80
C ILE A 114 2.96 -9.63 -14.82
N GLY A 115 3.23 -10.91 -14.60
CA GLY A 115 2.77 -11.98 -15.46
C GLY A 115 1.30 -12.36 -15.24
N PRO A 116 0.58 -12.86 -16.27
CA PRO A 116 -0.78 -13.36 -16.14
C PRO A 116 -0.96 -14.44 -15.05
N GLU A 117 0.07 -15.23 -14.75
CA GLU A 117 0.06 -16.26 -13.72
C GLU A 117 -0.10 -15.70 -12.30
N LEU A 118 0.23 -14.43 -12.08
CA LEU A 118 0.05 -13.75 -10.81
C LEU A 118 -1.26 -12.96 -10.73
N HIS A 119 -1.99 -12.82 -11.84
CA HIS A 119 -3.16 -11.94 -11.95
C HIS A 119 -4.19 -12.16 -10.85
N ASN A 120 -4.68 -13.40 -10.68
CA ASN A 120 -5.71 -13.71 -9.68
C ASN A 120 -5.24 -13.48 -8.24
N LYS A 121 -3.95 -13.75 -7.94
CA LYS A 121 -3.38 -13.53 -6.60
C LYS A 121 -3.29 -12.04 -6.30
N MET A 122 -2.79 -11.26 -7.26
CA MET A 122 -2.70 -9.80 -7.14
C MET A 122 -4.07 -9.16 -7.05
N LEU A 123 -5.06 -9.63 -7.83
CA LEU A 123 -6.43 -9.14 -7.75
C LEU A 123 -7.06 -9.46 -6.39
N SER A 124 -6.67 -10.58 -5.77
CA SER A 124 -7.08 -10.91 -4.41
C SER A 124 -6.51 -9.94 -3.38
N ALA A 125 -5.25 -9.54 -3.51
CA ALA A 125 -4.62 -8.55 -2.64
C ALA A 125 -5.14 -7.12 -2.91
N GLU A 126 -5.41 -6.76 -4.16
CA GLU A 126 -5.97 -5.45 -4.56
C GLU A 126 -7.36 -5.19 -3.94
N ARG A 127 -8.09 -6.25 -3.55
CA ARG A 127 -9.34 -6.11 -2.77
C ARG A 127 -9.14 -5.42 -1.42
N ALA A 128 -7.93 -5.40 -0.87
CA ALA A 128 -7.61 -4.58 0.30
C ALA A 128 -7.75 -3.07 0.03
N VAL A 129 -7.72 -2.66 -1.24
CA VAL A 129 -7.88 -1.27 -1.70
C VAL A 129 -9.28 -1.03 -2.25
N THR A 130 -9.79 -1.96 -3.08
CA THR A 130 -11.09 -1.79 -3.77
C THR A 130 -12.28 -2.23 -2.92
N GLY A 131 -12.01 -2.93 -1.81
CA GLY A 131 -12.96 -3.53 -0.89
C GLY A 131 -13.30 -4.98 -1.22
N TYR A 132 -13.66 -5.72 -0.16
CA TYR A 132 -14.21 -7.07 -0.25
C TYR A 132 -15.73 -6.97 -0.31
N LYS A 133 -16.38 -7.91 -1.01
CA LYS A 133 -17.84 -8.00 -1.03
C LYS A 133 -18.28 -8.89 0.12
N ASP A 134 -19.06 -8.36 1.05
CA ASP A 134 -19.68 -9.15 2.12
C ASP A 134 -20.71 -10.12 1.49
N PRO A 135 -20.56 -11.45 1.66
CA PRO A 135 -21.49 -12.42 1.06
C PRO A 135 -22.90 -12.36 1.66
N TYR A 136 -23.08 -11.78 2.85
CA TYR A 136 -24.37 -11.71 3.53
C TYR A 136 -25.15 -10.43 3.19
N THR A 137 -24.47 -9.28 3.14
CA THR A 137 -25.14 -8.00 2.86
C THR A 137 -24.96 -7.51 1.42
N GLY A 138 -23.94 -8.02 0.72
CA GLY A 138 -23.51 -7.51 -0.58
C GLY A 138 -22.70 -6.22 -0.52
N ASP A 139 -22.50 -5.66 0.68
CA ASP A 139 -21.78 -4.40 0.87
C ASP A 139 -20.29 -4.54 0.61
N LYS A 140 -19.67 -3.40 0.33
CA LYS A 140 -18.22 -3.27 0.26
C LYS A 140 -17.65 -3.08 1.66
N ILE A 141 -16.82 -4.00 2.12
CA ILE A 141 -16.16 -3.97 3.42
C ILE A 141 -14.63 -3.83 3.30
N SER A 142 -14.00 -3.32 4.36
CA SER A 142 -12.54 -3.15 4.46
C SER A 142 -11.79 -4.47 4.61
N LEU A 143 -10.47 -4.42 4.41
CA LEU A 143 -9.55 -5.53 4.68
C LEU A 143 -9.72 -6.07 6.10
N PHE A 144 -9.74 -5.17 7.09
CA PHE A 144 -9.90 -5.53 8.49
C PHE A 144 -11.24 -6.21 8.76
N GLN A 145 -12.35 -5.66 8.25
CA GLN A 145 -13.66 -6.29 8.40
C GLN A 145 -13.75 -7.65 7.72
N ALA A 146 -13.14 -7.81 6.55
CA ALA A 146 -13.06 -9.11 5.86
C ALA A 146 -12.28 -10.13 6.68
N MET A 147 -11.21 -9.71 7.36
CA MET A 147 -10.43 -10.54 8.27
C MET A 147 -11.25 -10.95 9.49
N MET A 148 -11.95 -10.01 10.15
CA MET A 148 -12.81 -10.30 11.30
C MET A 148 -14.00 -11.21 10.97
N LYS A 149 -14.43 -11.21 9.70
CA LYS A 149 -15.48 -12.10 9.18
C LYS A 149 -14.93 -13.40 8.57
N GLU A 150 -13.64 -13.69 8.75
CA GLU A 150 -12.95 -14.89 8.25
C GLU A 150 -13.06 -15.10 6.73
N LEU A 151 -13.29 -14.01 5.96
CA LEU A 151 -13.30 -14.06 4.50
C LEU A 151 -11.89 -14.12 3.90
N ILE A 152 -10.89 -13.80 4.72
CA ILE A 152 -9.47 -13.94 4.44
C ILE A 152 -8.77 -14.57 5.64
N VAL A 153 -7.70 -15.30 5.37
CA VAL A 153 -6.83 -15.87 6.41
C VAL A 153 -6.20 -14.75 7.23
N ARG A 154 -6.21 -14.88 8.56
CA ARG A 154 -5.83 -13.83 9.51
C ARG A 154 -4.39 -13.36 9.31
N GLU A 155 -3.44 -14.28 9.18
CA GLU A 155 -2.01 -13.98 9.00
C GLU A 155 -1.77 -13.22 7.68
N HIS A 156 -2.52 -13.57 6.63
CA HIS A 156 -2.47 -12.84 5.37
C HIS A 156 -3.07 -11.42 5.54
N GLY A 157 -4.21 -11.28 6.23
CA GLY A 157 -4.81 -9.98 6.52
C GLY A 157 -3.89 -9.05 7.31
N ILE A 158 -3.25 -9.56 8.35
CA ILE A 158 -2.24 -8.84 9.18
C ILE A 158 -1.12 -8.30 8.31
N ARG A 159 -0.53 -9.13 7.45
CA ARG A 159 0.56 -8.72 6.55
C ARG A 159 0.16 -7.59 5.61
N LEU A 160 -1.06 -7.63 5.07
CA LEU A 160 -1.56 -6.57 4.19
C LEU A 160 -1.88 -5.28 4.97
N LEU A 161 -2.37 -5.38 6.22
CA LEU A 161 -2.60 -4.23 7.09
C LEU A 161 -1.30 -3.52 7.45
N GLU A 162 -0.24 -4.26 7.78
CA GLU A 162 1.10 -3.69 7.99
C GLU A 162 1.58 -2.89 6.78
N ALA A 163 1.44 -3.45 5.58
CA ALA A 163 1.84 -2.79 4.36
C ALA A 163 1.09 -1.47 4.17
N GLN A 164 -0.21 -1.43 4.47
CA GLN A 164 -1.00 -0.19 4.44
C GLN A 164 -0.52 0.81 5.49
N ILE A 165 -0.32 0.41 6.74
CA ILE A 165 0.10 1.33 7.81
C ILE A 165 1.45 1.97 7.48
N ALA A 166 2.45 1.16 7.12
CA ALA A 166 3.78 1.64 6.77
C ALA A 166 3.78 2.61 5.57
N THR A 167 2.81 2.47 4.67
CA THR A 167 2.68 3.32 3.47
C THR A 167 1.71 4.48 3.63
N GLY A 168 1.30 4.83 4.86
CA GLY A 168 0.56 6.07 5.14
C GLY A 168 -0.76 5.90 5.88
N GLY A 169 -1.17 4.67 6.19
CA GLY A 169 -2.37 4.38 6.98
C GLY A 169 -3.35 3.44 6.27
N ILE A 170 -4.39 3.06 7.03
CA ILE A 170 -5.46 2.14 6.62
C ILE A 170 -6.22 2.72 5.43
N ILE A 171 -6.54 1.88 4.45
CA ILE A 171 -7.28 2.30 3.26
C ILE A 171 -8.79 2.21 3.50
N ASP A 172 -9.50 3.30 3.16
CA ASP A 172 -10.94 3.32 3.03
C ASP A 172 -11.34 2.81 1.63
N PRO A 173 -11.96 1.63 1.49
CA PRO A 173 -12.30 1.07 0.19
C PRO A 173 -13.52 1.74 -0.47
N VAL A 174 -14.32 2.50 0.31
CA VAL A 174 -15.52 3.20 -0.16
C VAL A 174 -15.13 4.58 -0.71
N ASN A 175 -14.29 5.32 0.01
CA ASN A 175 -13.87 6.67 -0.35
C ASN A 175 -12.52 6.71 -1.09
N SER A 176 -11.81 5.59 -1.17
CA SER A 176 -10.58 5.40 -1.95
C SER A 176 -9.45 6.35 -1.58
N HIS A 177 -9.24 6.52 -0.28
CA HIS A 177 -8.12 7.27 0.28
C HIS A 177 -7.70 6.60 1.59
N ARG A 178 -6.60 7.04 2.18
CA ARG A 178 -6.11 6.52 3.47
C ARG A 178 -6.67 7.32 4.63
N LEU A 179 -6.80 6.67 5.77
CA LEU A 179 -7.33 7.24 7.00
C LEU A 179 -6.23 7.39 8.05
N PRO A 180 -6.26 8.48 8.83
CA PRO A 180 -5.65 8.49 10.15
C PRO A 180 -6.21 7.34 11.01
N VAL A 181 -5.40 6.82 11.93
CA VAL A 181 -5.76 5.69 12.81
C VAL A 181 -7.07 5.95 13.55
N GLU A 182 -7.24 7.12 14.14
CA GLU A 182 -8.47 7.51 14.85
C GLU A 182 -9.73 7.49 13.96
N ALA A 183 -9.59 7.86 12.68
CA ALA A 183 -10.69 7.80 11.74
C ALA A 183 -10.99 6.36 11.29
N ALA A 184 -9.95 5.52 11.18
CA ALA A 184 -10.10 4.09 10.89
C ALA A 184 -10.84 3.36 12.02
N TYR A 185 -10.53 3.67 13.29
CA TYR A 185 -11.26 3.15 14.46
C TYR A 185 -12.74 3.51 14.41
N LYS A 186 -13.07 4.79 14.21
CA LYS A 186 -14.46 5.26 14.15
C LYS A 186 -15.26 4.62 13.02
N ARG A 187 -14.61 4.22 11.93
CA ARG A 187 -15.24 3.55 10.77
C ARG A 187 -15.25 2.01 10.91
N GLY A 188 -14.65 1.46 11.96
CA GLY A 188 -14.51 0.02 12.15
C GLY A 188 -13.63 -0.64 11.09
N TYR A 189 -12.69 0.11 10.50
CA TYR A 189 -11.71 -0.40 9.52
C TYR A 189 -10.39 -0.81 10.18
N PHE A 190 -10.28 -0.59 11.48
CA PHE A 190 -9.16 -0.96 12.33
C PHE A 190 -9.62 -0.85 13.80
N ASP A 191 -8.88 -1.40 14.74
CA ASP A 191 -9.15 -1.26 16.18
C ASP A 191 -7.86 -1.23 17.02
N GLU A 192 -8.02 -0.92 18.30
CA GLU A 192 -6.89 -0.79 19.23
C GLU A 192 -6.19 -2.13 19.48
N GLU A 193 -6.93 -3.23 19.50
CA GLU A 193 -6.37 -4.58 19.68
C GLU A 193 -5.42 -4.92 18.54
N MET A 194 -5.86 -4.76 17.29
CA MET A 194 -5.02 -4.99 16.12
C MET A 194 -3.85 -4.00 16.09
N ASN A 195 -4.04 -2.75 16.52
CA ASN A 195 -2.94 -1.81 16.62
C ASN A 195 -1.85 -2.27 17.61
N GLN A 196 -2.23 -2.88 18.74
CA GLN A 196 -1.26 -3.48 19.67
C GLN A 196 -0.55 -4.67 19.03
N VAL A 197 -1.27 -5.55 18.35
CA VAL A 197 -0.70 -6.69 17.62
C VAL A 197 0.36 -6.22 16.62
N LEU A 198 0.05 -5.21 15.79
CA LEU A 198 0.97 -4.70 14.77
C LEU A 198 2.11 -3.85 15.34
N SER A 199 2.00 -3.38 16.59
CA SER A 199 3.05 -2.63 17.27
C SER A 199 4.10 -3.53 17.92
N ASP A 200 3.76 -4.79 18.21
CA ASP A 200 4.68 -5.78 18.78
C ASP A 200 5.28 -6.66 17.68
N PRO A 201 6.59 -6.57 17.40
CA PRO A 201 7.25 -7.35 16.35
C PRO A 201 7.49 -8.81 16.80
N THR A 202 6.42 -9.58 16.91
CA THR A 202 6.44 -11.04 17.13
C THR A 202 6.64 -11.80 15.81
N ASP A 203 6.75 -13.13 15.88
CA ASP A 203 6.88 -13.95 14.66
C ASP A 203 5.61 -13.90 13.80
N ASP A 204 4.44 -13.59 14.38
CA ASP A 204 3.17 -13.47 13.68
C ASP A 204 3.08 -12.21 12.78
N THR A 205 3.89 -11.17 13.07
CA THR A 205 3.95 -9.91 12.31
C THR A 205 5.12 -9.87 11.33
N LYS A 206 6.11 -10.77 11.47
CA LYS A 206 7.28 -10.85 10.58
C LYS A 206 7.00 -11.60 9.27
N GLY A 207 6.03 -11.10 8.50
CA GLY A 207 5.56 -11.71 7.27
C GLY A 207 6.40 -11.47 6.02
N PHE A 208 7.50 -10.70 6.09
CA PHE A 208 8.35 -10.32 4.97
C PHE A 208 9.78 -10.85 5.14
N PHE A 209 10.45 -11.19 4.04
CA PHE A 209 11.79 -11.78 4.07
C PHE A 209 12.81 -10.84 3.42
N ASP A 210 13.92 -10.56 4.10
CA ASP A 210 15.05 -9.85 3.50
C ASP A 210 15.97 -10.82 2.76
N PRO A 211 16.09 -10.72 1.41
CA PRO A 211 16.97 -11.59 0.63
C PRO A 211 18.47 -11.43 0.96
N ASN A 212 18.90 -10.31 1.54
CA ASN A 212 20.32 -10.07 1.84
C ASN A 212 20.75 -10.75 3.15
N THR A 213 19.96 -10.59 4.23
CA THR A 213 20.28 -11.17 5.55
C THR A 213 19.60 -12.50 5.84
N GLN A 214 18.62 -12.87 5.01
CA GLN A 214 17.80 -14.08 5.16
C GLN A 214 16.96 -14.11 6.44
N GLU A 215 16.54 -12.94 6.91
CA GLU A 215 15.72 -12.78 8.11
C GLU A 215 14.26 -12.47 7.77
N ASN A 216 13.35 -12.90 8.64
CA ASN A 216 11.96 -12.46 8.61
C ASN A 216 11.80 -11.15 9.38
N LEU A 217 11.07 -10.20 8.79
CA LEU A 217 10.89 -8.83 9.23
C LEU A 217 9.44 -8.40 9.07
N THR A 218 9.03 -7.38 9.81
CA THR A 218 7.79 -6.64 9.50
C THR A 218 7.98 -5.83 8.21
N TYR A 219 6.89 -5.36 7.60
CA TYR A 219 7.03 -4.56 6.38
C TYR A 219 7.80 -3.26 6.63
N LEU A 220 7.56 -2.62 7.77
CA LEU A 220 8.24 -1.38 8.15
C LEU A 220 9.75 -1.58 8.29
N GLN A 221 10.17 -2.65 8.97
CA GLN A 221 11.59 -2.99 9.11
C GLN A 221 12.26 -3.26 7.77
N LEU A 222 11.58 -3.91 6.82
CA LEU A 222 12.13 -4.11 5.48
C LEU A 222 12.19 -2.80 4.68
N MET A 223 11.20 -1.90 4.84
CA MET A 223 11.24 -0.56 4.24
C MET A 223 12.39 0.29 4.77
N GLU A 224 12.77 0.16 6.04
CA GLU A 224 13.93 0.86 6.63
C GLU A 224 15.27 0.43 6.02
N ARG A 225 15.33 -0.78 5.43
CA ARG A 225 16.50 -1.28 4.69
C ARG A 225 16.52 -0.81 3.23
N CYS A 226 15.45 -0.16 2.77
CA CYS A 226 15.37 0.36 1.42
C CYS A 226 16.05 1.72 1.27
N VAL A 227 16.38 2.09 0.04
CA VAL A 227 16.87 3.42 -0.33
C VAL A 227 15.83 4.15 -1.16
N THR A 228 15.78 5.47 -1.05
CA THR A 228 14.92 6.29 -1.89
C THR A 228 15.66 6.65 -3.18
N ASP A 229 15.09 6.31 -4.34
CA ASP A 229 15.60 6.72 -5.64
C ASP A 229 15.48 8.25 -5.79
N PRO A 230 16.56 9.00 -6.01
CA PRO A 230 16.53 10.45 -6.02
C PRO A 230 15.72 11.02 -7.20
N ASP A 231 15.64 10.28 -8.31
CA ASP A 231 14.94 10.72 -9.53
C ASP A 231 13.41 10.57 -9.40
N THR A 232 12.95 9.51 -8.76
CA THR A 232 11.53 9.13 -8.74
C THR A 232 10.88 9.25 -7.36
N GLY A 233 11.69 9.31 -6.29
CA GLY A 233 11.21 9.22 -4.91
C GLY A 233 10.71 7.84 -4.51
N LEU A 234 10.93 6.80 -5.34
CA LEU A 234 10.48 5.44 -5.06
C LEU A 234 11.39 4.75 -4.05
N CYS A 235 10.79 3.94 -3.19
CA CYS A 235 11.49 3.12 -2.20
C CYS A 235 11.96 1.83 -2.86
N LEU A 236 13.28 1.61 -2.96
CA LEU A 236 13.89 0.45 -3.60
C LEU A 236 14.70 -0.36 -2.60
N LEU A 237 14.51 -1.68 -2.56
CA LEU A 237 15.30 -2.58 -1.72
C LEU A 237 16.64 -2.87 -2.42
N PRO A 238 17.79 -2.49 -1.84
CA PRO A 238 19.07 -2.89 -2.40
C PRO A 238 19.21 -4.41 -2.40
N LEU A 239 19.67 -4.97 -3.52
CA LEU A 239 20.08 -6.36 -3.59
C LEU A 239 21.57 -6.39 -3.89
N THR A 240 22.35 -6.87 -2.94
CA THR A 240 23.80 -7.08 -3.09
C THR A 240 24.06 -8.54 -3.37
N ASP A 241 24.93 -8.83 -4.35
CA ASP A 241 25.45 -10.18 -4.52
C ASP A 241 26.10 -10.64 -3.19
N GLN A 242 25.77 -11.85 -2.74
CA GLN A 242 26.51 -12.54 -1.68
C GLN A 242 27.80 -13.15 -2.24
#